data_AF-A0A4R9BGW8-F1
#
_entry.id   AF-A0A4R9BGW8-F1
#
_cell.length_a   1.000
_cell.length_b   1.000
_cell.length_c   1.000
_cell.angle_alpha   90.00
_cell.angle_beta   90.00
_cell.angle_gamma   90.00
#
_symmetry.space_group_name_H-M   'P 1'
#
loop_
_entity.id
_entity.type
_entity.pdbx_description
1 polymer ?
#
loop_
_entity_poly.entity_id
_entity_poly.type
_entity_poly.pdbx_seq_one_letter_code
_entity_poly.pdbx_strand_id
1 'polypeptide(L)'
;MTSQSRARMIALDWGTTSCRAFLLGDDGGVLAERRQQSGVKALTASAASAGTPRTQAFEGAFEQLCGDWLETSPKLPVIACGMVGSNRGWVETPYRSLPVDLIDNGFVMTTFAARDGSVVHIIPGLIADQNVPDVIRGEETQVLGALGESPWAGSGNSGMDRIVLLPGTHSKWVRVVGTTVTAFKTFMTGEFFALLTTESTLSQLATPSGQTDWEAFDKGLDVAASAAGGGGILSTAFSARTFAMTGGLAADQVEDYLSGLLIGDEVAAAASLWQGVDVDEVLICGEADLSERYRRALVKFALPTPREISDSAATGMWRIAVAAGLVAHREQSHHTPPASPATATAPLRSTHLPRARKLTESSSTMSRTYIGLIAILRGLTVSDAVSVGECLYEAGFRTLEVPLNSPDPLPTISALEKVLPANCMVGAGTVVTVEQVRQCHEAGAQIIVSPNTDVAVIAETIRLGMLSFPGTATPSDAFAAIGAGATSVKIFPANQVGINGLKAWTAVVPKEIGLIPVGGVDAANIGEWMAAGATGFGIGSSLYKPGIAVEDLRQRAVAMIAAWDSALDSTRKSE
;
A
#
# COMPACT_ATOMS: atom_id res chain seq x y z
N MET A 1 -8.47 2.48 -38.42
CA MET A 1 -7.48 1.58 -37.80
C MET A 1 -7.02 2.23 -36.51
N THR A 2 -7.55 1.81 -35.36
CA THR A 2 -7.22 2.38 -34.06
C THR A 2 -5.89 1.78 -33.57
N SER A 3 -4.88 2.63 -33.44
CA SER A 3 -3.56 2.30 -32.91
C SER A 3 -3.67 1.89 -31.44
N GLN A 4 -3.69 0.58 -31.14
CA GLN A 4 -3.37 0.10 -29.79
C GLN A 4 -1.85 0.16 -29.62
N SER A 5 -1.39 0.91 -28.62
CA SER A 5 0.02 1.06 -28.24
C SER A 5 0.63 -0.30 -27.90
N ARG A 6 1.77 -0.63 -28.50
CA ARG A 6 2.44 -1.93 -28.30
C ARG A 6 3.33 -1.88 -27.06
N ALA A 7 3.34 -2.95 -26.25
CA ALA A 7 4.28 -3.07 -25.12
C ALA A 7 5.75 -3.01 -25.60
N ARG A 8 6.57 -2.26 -24.87
CA ARG A 8 7.98 -1.97 -25.18
C ARG A 8 8.95 -2.35 -24.08
N MET A 9 8.54 -2.28 -22.82
CA MET A 9 9.41 -2.57 -21.67
C MET A 9 8.59 -2.88 -20.42
N ILE A 10 9.18 -3.64 -19.51
CA ILE A 10 8.70 -3.77 -18.13
C ILE A 10 9.61 -2.95 -17.23
N ALA A 11 9.03 -2.10 -16.39
CA ALA A 11 9.75 -1.24 -15.47
C ALA A 11 9.37 -1.57 -14.02
N LEU A 12 10.36 -1.77 -13.14
CA LEU A 12 10.16 -2.17 -11.75
C LEU A 12 10.69 -1.09 -10.80
N ASP A 13 9.79 -0.45 -10.06
CA ASP A 13 10.17 0.39 -8.92
C ASP A 13 10.07 -0.44 -7.64
N TRP A 14 11.20 -0.94 -7.16
CA TRP A 14 11.24 -1.94 -6.09
C TRP A 14 11.91 -1.37 -4.84
N GLY A 15 11.09 -0.75 -3.99
CA GLY A 15 11.50 -0.13 -2.74
C GLY A 15 11.68 -1.09 -1.57
N THR A 16 11.94 -0.52 -0.39
CA THR A 16 12.14 -1.25 0.86
C THR A 16 10.89 -2.04 1.27
N THR A 17 9.71 -1.43 1.13
CA THR A 17 8.44 -1.93 1.67
C THR A 17 7.43 -2.34 0.60
N SER A 18 7.63 -1.99 -0.66
CA SER A 18 6.73 -2.36 -1.75
C SER A 18 7.49 -2.47 -3.08
N CYS A 19 6.81 -2.99 -4.10
CA CYS A 19 7.28 -2.98 -5.48
C CYS A 19 6.12 -2.64 -6.41
N ARG A 20 6.40 -1.78 -7.38
CA ARG A 20 5.48 -1.42 -8.47
C ARG A 20 6.09 -1.88 -9.78
N ALA A 21 5.27 -2.49 -10.63
CA ALA A 21 5.65 -2.88 -11.97
C ALA A 21 4.78 -2.16 -12.99
N PHE A 22 5.40 -1.68 -14.05
CA PHE A 22 4.74 -0.99 -15.14
C PHE A 22 5.03 -1.72 -16.45
N LEU A 23 3.97 -2.02 -17.20
CA LEU A 23 4.10 -2.40 -18.60
C LEU A 23 4.05 -1.12 -19.44
N LEU A 24 5.18 -0.72 -19.99
CA LEU A 24 5.31 0.53 -20.74
C LEU A 24 5.14 0.28 -22.24
N GLY A 25 4.39 1.16 -22.88
CA GLY A 25 4.09 1.14 -24.31
C GLY A 25 4.99 2.04 -25.13
N ASP A 26 4.52 2.40 -26.33
CA ASP A 26 5.16 3.43 -27.14
C ASP A 26 5.23 4.77 -26.37
N ASP A 27 6.34 5.49 -26.55
CA ASP A 27 6.63 6.80 -25.93
C ASP A 27 6.58 6.81 -24.39
N GLY A 28 6.66 5.66 -23.73
CA GLY A 28 6.72 5.54 -22.27
C GLY A 28 5.38 5.56 -21.56
N GLY A 29 4.27 5.54 -22.30
CA GLY A 29 2.93 5.47 -21.73
C GLY A 29 2.70 4.18 -20.93
N VAL A 30 2.12 4.28 -19.73
CA VAL A 30 1.79 3.12 -18.89
C VAL A 30 0.58 2.39 -19.47
N LEU A 31 0.77 1.15 -19.91
CA LEU A 31 -0.30 0.28 -20.43
C LEU A 31 -0.98 -0.52 -19.31
N ALA A 32 -0.20 -0.91 -18.31
CA ALA A 32 -0.67 -1.57 -17.11
C ALA A 32 0.28 -1.28 -15.95
N GLU A 33 -0.27 -1.23 -14.74
CA GLU A 33 0.48 -1.10 -13.50
C GLU A 33 0.05 -2.22 -12.54
N ARG A 34 1.02 -2.78 -11.80
CA ARG A 34 0.79 -3.75 -10.73
C ARG A 34 1.58 -3.35 -9.51
N ARG A 35 1.07 -3.69 -8.33
CA ARG A 35 1.73 -3.42 -7.06
C ARG A 35 1.76 -4.67 -6.20
N GLN A 36 2.84 -4.84 -5.47
CA GLN A 36 2.97 -5.81 -4.39
C GLN A 36 3.50 -5.13 -3.13
N GLN A 37 3.01 -5.54 -1.97
CA GLN A 37 3.48 -5.05 -0.67
C GLN A 37 4.77 -5.77 -0.19
N SER A 38 5.28 -6.71 -0.99
CA SER A 38 6.53 -7.42 -0.71
C SER A 38 7.73 -6.62 -1.22
N GLY A 39 8.15 -5.60 -0.47
CA GLY A 39 9.41 -4.92 -0.71
C GLY A 39 10.64 -5.76 -0.33
N VAL A 40 11.82 -5.20 -0.59
CA VAL A 40 13.13 -5.85 -0.30
C VAL A 40 13.25 -6.33 1.15
N LYS A 41 12.72 -5.56 2.12
CA LYS A 41 12.78 -5.91 3.54
C LYS A 41 12.00 -7.19 3.84
N ALA A 42 10.75 -7.25 3.39
CA ALA A 42 9.85 -8.38 3.63
C ALA A 42 10.34 -9.65 2.92
N LEU A 43 10.75 -9.53 1.66
CA LEU A 43 11.27 -10.65 0.88
C LEU A 43 12.54 -11.23 1.50
N THR A 44 13.48 -10.37 1.88
CA THR A 44 14.73 -10.83 2.51
C THR A 44 14.48 -11.51 3.85
N ALA A 45 13.58 -10.95 4.67
CA ALA A 45 13.22 -11.55 5.96
C ALA A 45 12.54 -12.91 5.78
N SER A 46 11.57 -12.99 4.86
CA SER A 46 10.85 -14.23 4.55
C SER A 46 11.79 -15.31 3.99
N ALA A 47 12.68 -14.96 3.05
CA ALA A 47 13.67 -15.87 2.50
C ALA A 47 14.59 -16.44 3.58
N ALA A 48 15.08 -15.58 4.49
CA ALA A 48 15.91 -16.00 5.62
C ALA A 48 15.16 -16.94 6.57
N SER A 49 13.92 -16.62 6.95
CA SER A 49 13.09 -17.46 7.81
C SER A 49 12.74 -18.81 7.17
N ALA A 50 12.57 -18.86 5.86
CA ALA A 50 12.25 -20.08 5.12
C ALA A 50 13.49 -20.89 4.68
N GLY A 51 14.71 -20.40 4.95
CA GLY A 51 15.95 -21.02 4.45
C GLY A 51 16.07 -21.03 2.92
N THR A 52 15.30 -20.17 2.22
CA THR A 52 15.29 -20.09 0.77
C THR A 52 16.37 -19.11 0.29
N PRO A 53 17.14 -19.42 -0.76
CA PRO A 53 18.08 -18.48 -1.36
C PRO A 53 17.40 -17.16 -1.71
N ARG A 54 18.02 -16.03 -1.35
CA ARG A 54 17.46 -14.70 -1.57
C ARG A 54 17.10 -14.45 -3.04
N THR A 55 17.98 -14.85 -3.95
CA THR A 55 17.76 -14.74 -5.41
C THR A 55 16.48 -15.43 -5.84
N GLN A 56 16.21 -16.63 -5.33
CA GLN A 56 14.99 -17.39 -5.65
C GLN A 56 13.73 -16.69 -5.13
N ALA A 57 13.80 -16.04 -3.97
CA ALA A 57 12.66 -15.27 -3.44
C ALA A 57 12.35 -14.04 -4.30
N PHE A 58 13.37 -13.33 -4.80
CA PHE A 58 13.17 -12.22 -5.73
C PHE A 58 12.69 -12.68 -7.10
N GLU A 59 13.22 -13.78 -7.63
CA GLU A 59 12.75 -14.39 -8.89
C GLU A 59 11.27 -14.77 -8.80
N GLY A 60 10.84 -15.42 -7.71
CA GLY A 60 9.44 -15.77 -7.52
C GLY A 60 8.52 -14.55 -7.42
N ALA A 61 8.96 -13.48 -6.73
CA ALA A 61 8.21 -12.23 -6.65
C ALA A 61 8.15 -11.50 -8.00
N PHE A 62 9.22 -11.55 -8.78
CA PHE A 62 9.27 -10.99 -10.14
C PHE A 62 8.34 -11.73 -11.10
N GLU A 63 8.38 -13.07 -11.09
CA GLU A 63 7.52 -13.95 -11.87
C GLU A 63 6.04 -13.75 -11.50
N GLN A 64 5.72 -13.66 -10.21
CA GLN A 64 4.35 -13.38 -9.75
C GLN A 64 3.85 -12.01 -10.22
N LEU A 65 4.73 -11.00 -10.27
CA LEU A 65 4.34 -9.63 -10.58
C LEU A 65 4.21 -9.40 -12.10
N CYS A 66 5.09 -9.99 -12.90
CA CYS A 66 5.24 -9.66 -14.33
C CYS A 66 5.36 -10.87 -15.27
N GLY A 67 5.30 -12.11 -14.77
CA GLY A 67 5.60 -13.32 -15.55
C GLY A 67 4.70 -13.50 -16.77
N ASP A 68 3.39 -13.27 -16.64
CA ASP A 68 2.43 -13.35 -17.73
C ASP A 68 2.65 -12.29 -18.83
N TRP A 69 3.19 -11.10 -18.49
CA TRP A 69 3.62 -10.11 -19.49
C TRP A 69 4.79 -10.64 -20.33
N LEU A 70 5.72 -11.36 -19.69
CA LEU A 70 6.86 -11.98 -20.34
C LEU A 70 6.45 -13.23 -21.13
N GLU A 71 5.48 -14.01 -20.68
CA GLU A 71 4.89 -15.10 -21.47
C GLU A 71 4.28 -14.58 -22.78
N THR A 72 3.58 -13.45 -22.70
CA THR A 72 2.95 -12.80 -23.86
C THR A 72 3.99 -12.13 -24.77
N SER A 73 5.08 -11.61 -24.20
CA SER A 73 6.14 -10.93 -24.94
C SER A 73 7.53 -11.22 -24.34
N PRO A 74 8.13 -12.39 -24.65
CA PRO A 74 9.34 -12.90 -23.98
C PRO A 74 10.63 -12.10 -24.22
N LYS A 75 10.57 -11.09 -25.09
CA LYS A 75 11.71 -10.26 -25.49
C LYS A 75 11.61 -8.83 -24.95
N LEU A 76 10.65 -8.55 -24.06
CA LEU A 76 10.58 -7.24 -23.43
C LEU A 76 11.81 -7.03 -22.55
N PRO A 77 12.56 -5.93 -22.71
CA PRO A 77 13.57 -5.55 -21.74
C PRO A 77 12.89 -5.30 -20.39
N VAL A 78 13.60 -5.63 -19.32
CA VAL A 78 13.17 -5.38 -17.95
C VAL A 78 14.17 -4.42 -17.31
N ILE A 79 13.69 -3.27 -16.85
CA ILE A 79 14.50 -2.31 -16.10
C ILE A 79 13.96 -2.20 -14.68
N ALA A 80 14.84 -1.98 -13.71
CA ALA A 80 14.47 -1.85 -12.31
C ALA A 80 15.23 -0.72 -11.62
N CYS A 81 14.58 -0.01 -10.70
CA CYS A 81 15.19 0.96 -9.81
C CYS A 81 14.88 0.65 -8.35
N GLY A 82 15.54 1.37 -7.43
CA GLY A 82 15.27 1.28 -6.01
C GLY A 82 16.10 0.22 -5.28
N MET A 83 15.59 -0.18 -4.12
CA MET A 83 16.30 -1.02 -3.17
C MET A 83 16.57 -2.45 -3.65
N VAL A 84 15.98 -2.88 -4.76
CA VAL A 84 16.35 -4.14 -5.44
C VAL A 84 17.83 -4.19 -5.81
N GLY A 85 18.47 -3.04 -6.01
CA GLY A 85 19.91 -2.92 -6.24
C GLY A 85 20.78 -2.83 -4.98
N SER A 86 20.20 -2.88 -3.78
CA SER A 86 20.97 -2.79 -2.52
C SER A 86 21.70 -4.09 -2.18
N ASN A 87 22.61 -4.07 -1.19
CA ASN A 87 23.26 -5.27 -0.66
C ASN A 87 22.27 -6.27 -0.02
N ARG A 88 21.04 -5.85 0.26
CA ARG A 88 19.92 -6.70 0.70
C ARG A 88 18.92 -7.02 -0.43
N GLY A 89 19.09 -6.43 -1.61
CA GLY A 89 18.21 -6.58 -2.76
C GLY A 89 18.43 -7.88 -3.54
N TRP A 90 17.96 -7.90 -4.78
CA TRP A 90 18.09 -9.05 -5.68
C TRP A 90 19.55 -9.22 -6.10
N VAL A 91 20.12 -8.18 -6.72
CA VAL A 91 21.52 -8.13 -7.15
C VAL A 91 22.10 -6.77 -6.76
N GLU A 92 23.18 -6.78 -6.00
CA GLU A 92 23.84 -5.55 -5.56
C GLU A 92 24.36 -4.76 -6.77
N THR A 93 24.07 -3.46 -6.76
CA THR A 93 24.39 -2.54 -7.85
C THR A 93 25.21 -1.38 -7.28
N PRO A 94 26.40 -1.09 -7.82
CA PRO A 94 27.28 -0.06 -7.28
C PRO A 94 26.64 1.34 -7.37
N TYR A 95 27.11 2.24 -6.51
CA TYR A 95 26.71 3.66 -6.57
C TYR A 95 27.55 4.41 -7.61
N ARG A 96 26.99 5.48 -8.18
CA ARG A 96 27.70 6.46 -9.00
C ARG A 96 28.01 7.71 -8.17
N SER A 97 29.28 8.13 -8.14
CA SER A 97 29.70 9.32 -7.40
C SER A 97 29.35 10.60 -8.14
N LEU A 98 28.77 11.58 -7.43
CA LEU A 98 28.42 12.89 -8.00
C LEU A 98 29.66 13.68 -8.50
N PRO A 99 29.48 14.59 -9.49
CA PRO A 99 28.25 14.87 -10.23
C PRO A 99 27.91 13.79 -11.26
N VAL A 100 26.62 13.57 -11.51
CA VAL A 100 26.12 12.47 -12.34
C VAL A 100 25.07 12.98 -13.32
N ASP A 101 25.35 12.86 -14.63
CA ASP A 101 24.32 12.99 -15.67
C ASP A 101 23.47 11.70 -15.72
N LEU A 102 22.16 11.86 -15.48
CA LEU A 102 21.20 10.76 -15.37
C LEU A 102 20.93 10.07 -16.72
N ILE A 103 21.22 10.75 -17.83
CA ILE A 103 21.03 10.23 -19.19
C ILE A 103 22.35 10.00 -19.92
N ASP A 104 23.47 9.95 -19.20
CA ASP A 104 24.76 9.60 -19.80
C ASP A 104 24.70 8.19 -20.39
N ASN A 105 24.85 8.06 -21.71
CA ASN A 105 24.82 6.78 -22.40
C ASN A 105 26.01 5.86 -22.04
N GLY A 106 27.00 6.36 -21.29
CA GLY A 106 28.19 5.61 -20.88
C GLY A 106 28.09 4.83 -19.58
N PHE A 107 27.02 4.99 -18.77
CA PHE A 107 26.96 4.31 -17.47
C PHE A 107 26.46 2.86 -17.59
N VAL A 108 26.99 2.00 -16.73
CA VAL A 108 26.69 0.57 -16.73
C VAL A 108 25.62 0.26 -15.69
N MET A 109 24.49 -0.28 -16.15
CA MET A 109 23.48 -0.93 -15.29
C MET A 109 23.93 -2.33 -14.91
N THR A 110 23.64 -2.76 -13.68
CA THR A 110 23.84 -4.16 -13.30
C THR A 110 22.85 -5.02 -14.08
N THR A 111 23.37 -5.89 -14.94
CA THR A 111 22.58 -6.71 -15.85
C THR A 111 22.75 -8.18 -15.52
N PHE A 112 21.64 -8.91 -15.43
CA PHE A 112 21.65 -10.36 -15.19
C PHE A 112 20.45 -11.03 -15.86
N ALA A 113 20.54 -12.34 -16.08
CA ALA A 113 19.41 -13.15 -16.53
C ALA A 113 18.65 -13.67 -15.31
N ALA A 114 17.35 -13.42 -15.26
CA ALA A 114 16.44 -14.07 -14.33
C ALA A 114 16.21 -15.54 -14.74
N ARG A 115 15.62 -16.32 -13.83
CA ARG A 115 15.39 -17.76 -14.00
C ARG A 115 14.56 -18.13 -15.24
N ASP A 116 13.63 -17.27 -15.64
CA ASP A 116 12.79 -17.40 -16.83
C ASP A 116 13.52 -17.07 -18.14
N GLY A 117 14.79 -16.61 -18.05
CA GLY A 117 15.60 -16.16 -19.17
C GLY A 117 15.47 -14.67 -19.51
N SER A 118 14.62 -13.94 -18.79
CA SER A 118 14.45 -12.50 -18.97
C SER A 118 15.70 -11.75 -18.54
N VAL A 119 16.12 -10.75 -19.32
CA VAL A 119 17.27 -9.91 -19.00
C VAL A 119 16.80 -8.71 -18.20
N VAL A 120 17.30 -8.60 -16.96
CA VAL A 120 16.96 -7.53 -16.02
C VAL A 120 18.13 -6.56 -15.89
N HIS A 121 17.85 -5.26 -16.00
CA HIS A 121 18.79 -4.16 -15.85
C HIS A 121 18.45 -3.34 -14.61
N ILE A 122 19.34 -3.29 -13.61
CA ILE A 122 19.15 -2.47 -12.40
C ILE A 122 19.89 -1.15 -12.53
N ILE A 123 19.16 -0.06 -12.34
CA ILE A 123 19.67 1.31 -12.31
C ILE A 123 20.50 1.53 -11.04
N PRO A 124 21.74 2.03 -11.14
CA PRO A 124 22.58 2.33 -9.99
C PRO A 124 22.06 3.54 -9.21
N GLY A 125 22.14 3.48 -7.88
CA GLY A 125 21.93 4.64 -7.02
C GLY A 125 23.08 5.64 -7.12
N LEU A 126 22.95 6.78 -6.45
CA LEU A 126 24.00 7.82 -6.40
C LEU A 126 24.61 7.95 -5.00
N ILE A 127 25.88 8.35 -4.95
CA ILE A 127 26.59 8.69 -3.71
C ILE A 127 27.21 10.08 -3.81
N ALA A 128 27.01 10.89 -2.77
CA ALA A 128 27.73 12.14 -2.57
C ALA A 128 28.90 11.87 -1.61
N ASP A 129 30.10 11.67 -2.16
CA ASP A 129 31.30 11.33 -1.40
C ASP A 129 31.94 12.60 -0.79
N GLN A 130 31.27 13.13 0.23
CA GLN A 130 31.70 14.29 1.02
C GLN A 130 32.14 13.85 2.41
N ASN A 131 32.64 14.78 3.24
CA ASN A 131 33.02 14.49 4.63
C ASN A 131 31.93 13.77 5.43
N VAL A 132 30.65 14.10 5.15
CA VAL A 132 29.50 13.32 5.58
C VAL A 132 28.87 12.73 4.32
N PRO A 133 29.01 11.42 4.07
CA PRO A 133 28.49 10.81 2.86
C PRO A 133 26.97 10.78 2.89
N ASP A 134 26.37 10.86 1.70
CA ASP A 134 24.93 10.73 1.51
C ASP A 134 24.66 9.80 0.32
N VAL A 135 23.56 9.04 0.35
CA VAL A 135 23.20 8.09 -0.69
C VAL A 135 21.72 8.17 -1.05
N ILE A 136 21.42 7.97 -2.33
CA ILE A 136 20.05 7.75 -2.84
C ILE A 136 20.01 6.51 -3.72
N ARG A 137 18.85 5.84 -3.76
CA ARG A 137 18.64 4.65 -4.59
C ARG A 137 17.16 4.47 -4.90
N GLY A 138 16.81 4.75 -6.15
CA GLY A 138 15.45 4.86 -6.66
C GLY A 138 15.08 6.32 -6.94
N GLU A 139 15.46 7.24 -6.06
CA GLU A 139 15.13 8.66 -6.21
C GLU A 139 15.82 9.28 -7.44
N GLU A 140 17.01 8.82 -7.85
CA GLU A 140 17.66 9.32 -9.07
C GLU A 140 16.81 9.09 -10.32
N THR A 141 16.06 8.00 -10.34
CA THR A 141 15.14 7.65 -11.42
C THR A 141 13.92 8.58 -11.41
N GLN A 142 13.35 8.82 -10.23
CA GLN A 142 12.23 9.76 -10.06
C GLN A 142 12.62 11.20 -10.40
N VAL A 143 13.85 11.62 -10.06
CA VAL A 143 14.39 12.93 -10.42
C VAL A 143 14.36 13.11 -11.94
N LEU A 144 14.86 12.14 -12.71
CA LEU A 144 14.83 12.24 -14.17
C LEU A 144 13.41 12.31 -14.74
N GLY A 145 12.48 11.52 -14.19
CA GLY A 145 11.08 11.58 -14.59
C GLY A 145 10.41 12.92 -14.32
N ALA A 146 10.80 13.58 -13.22
CA ALA A 146 10.26 14.89 -12.82
C ALA A 146 10.62 16.03 -13.76
N LEU A 147 11.74 15.90 -14.50
CA LEU A 147 12.22 16.93 -15.40
C LEU A 147 11.35 17.09 -16.67
N GLY A 148 10.40 16.18 -16.91
CA GLY A 148 9.48 16.22 -18.07
C GLY A 148 10.16 15.96 -19.42
N GLU A 149 9.47 16.32 -20.51
CA GLU A 149 9.87 16.01 -21.90
C GLU A 149 10.99 16.90 -22.48
N SER A 150 11.55 17.83 -21.70
CA SER A 150 12.55 18.82 -22.14
C SER A 150 13.98 18.47 -21.68
N PRO A 151 15.01 18.81 -22.49
CA PRO A 151 15.50 18.00 -23.60
C PRO A 151 16.19 16.69 -23.16
N TRP A 152 16.23 15.73 -24.08
CA TRP A 152 16.93 14.43 -24.02
C TRP A 152 18.46 14.51 -24.02
N ALA A 153 19.03 15.71 -23.91
CA ALA A 153 20.45 15.98 -23.73
C ALA A 153 20.63 17.43 -23.27
N GLY A 154 21.57 17.66 -22.36
CA GLY A 154 21.96 18.99 -21.90
C GLY A 154 23.17 18.92 -20.98
N SER A 155 24.28 18.40 -21.51
CA SER A 155 25.60 18.37 -20.88
C SER A 155 26.15 19.80 -20.73
N GLY A 156 26.17 20.32 -19.49
CA GLY A 156 26.89 21.54 -19.11
C GLY A 156 26.07 22.59 -18.37
N ASN A 157 26.78 23.58 -17.80
CA ASN A 157 26.32 24.73 -16.96
C ASN A 157 25.22 25.64 -17.55
N SER A 158 24.53 25.22 -18.61
CA SER A 158 23.51 25.98 -19.33
C SER A 158 22.11 25.35 -19.30
N GLY A 159 21.94 24.22 -18.58
CA GLY A 159 20.62 23.66 -18.28
C GLY A 159 19.94 24.35 -17.11
N MET A 160 18.60 24.28 -17.03
CA MET A 160 17.85 24.80 -15.88
C MET A 160 18.34 24.17 -14.58
N ASP A 161 18.65 25.02 -13.60
CA ASP A 161 19.05 24.66 -12.25
C ASP A 161 17.81 24.48 -11.38
N ARG A 162 17.61 23.28 -10.85
CA ARG A 162 16.36 22.89 -10.20
C ARG A 162 16.63 22.18 -8.89
N ILE A 163 15.71 22.34 -7.95
CA ILE A 163 15.62 21.50 -6.75
C ILE A 163 14.44 20.55 -6.92
N VAL A 164 14.69 19.26 -6.81
CA VAL A 164 13.66 18.23 -6.75
C VAL A 164 13.56 17.74 -5.32
N LEU A 165 12.42 18.01 -4.69
CA LEU A 165 12.04 17.52 -3.38
C LEU A 165 11.27 16.21 -3.54
N LEU A 166 11.74 15.14 -2.90
CA LEU A 166 11.08 13.85 -2.85
C LEU A 166 10.74 13.51 -1.40
N PRO A 167 9.54 13.88 -0.91
CA PRO A 167 9.11 13.57 0.45
C PRO A 167 8.92 12.07 0.69
N GLY A 168 9.13 11.62 1.93
CA GLY A 168 8.86 10.23 2.31
C GLY A 168 9.40 9.88 3.69
N THR A 169 9.59 8.58 3.95
CA THR A 169 10.28 8.10 5.16
C THR A 169 11.64 8.78 5.32
N HIS A 170 12.37 8.89 4.22
CA HIS A 170 13.60 9.66 4.10
C HIS A 170 13.44 10.65 2.95
N SER A 171 13.12 11.91 3.26
CA SER A 171 12.97 12.94 2.24
C SER A 171 14.32 13.29 1.61
N LYS A 172 14.32 13.50 0.29
CA LYS A 172 15.50 13.88 -0.48
C LYS A 172 15.32 15.25 -1.10
N TRP A 173 16.33 16.10 -0.94
CA TRP A 173 16.47 17.37 -1.66
C TRP A 173 17.59 17.21 -2.67
N VAL A 174 17.25 17.20 -3.95
CA VAL A 174 18.21 16.92 -5.03
C VAL A 174 18.36 18.15 -5.91
N ARG A 175 19.57 18.67 -6.03
CA ARG A 175 19.88 19.72 -7.01
C ARG A 175 20.31 19.10 -8.33
N VAL A 176 19.68 19.56 -9.40
CA VAL A 176 19.90 19.06 -10.76
C VAL A 176 20.04 20.25 -11.72
N VAL A 177 21.13 20.25 -12.48
CA VAL A 177 21.38 21.22 -13.55
C VAL A 177 21.22 20.50 -14.89
N GLY A 178 20.20 20.88 -15.66
CA GLY A 178 19.80 20.09 -16.83
C GLY A 178 19.34 18.69 -16.40
N THR A 179 20.12 17.66 -16.70
CA THR A 179 19.94 16.26 -16.25
C THR A 179 21.05 15.79 -15.30
N THR A 180 21.96 16.67 -14.92
CA THR A 180 23.09 16.36 -14.04
C THR A 180 22.74 16.63 -12.59
N VAL A 181 22.70 15.58 -11.77
CA VAL A 181 22.63 15.69 -10.32
C VAL A 181 23.97 16.20 -9.80
N THR A 182 23.95 17.36 -9.16
CA THR A 182 25.18 18.00 -8.65
C THR A 182 25.34 17.85 -7.14
N ALA A 183 24.23 17.74 -6.42
CA ALA A 183 24.21 17.57 -4.98
C ALA A 183 22.86 17.01 -4.53
N PHE A 184 22.84 16.34 -3.39
CA PHE A 184 21.60 16.03 -2.69
C PHE A 184 21.80 15.98 -1.18
N LYS A 185 20.69 16.05 -0.45
CA LYS A 185 20.65 15.90 1.00
C LYS A 185 19.46 15.05 1.43
N THR A 186 19.72 14.12 2.35
CA THR A 186 18.71 13.26 2.96
C THR A 186 18.30 13.78 4.35
N PHE A 187 17.00 13.76 4.63
CA PHE A 187 16.43 13.96 5.97
C PHE A 187 15.57 12.76 6.36
N MET A 188 15.65 12.31 7.61
CA MET A 188 14.91 11.14 8.12
C MET A 188 13.55 11.53 8.73
N THR A 189 12.91 12.55 8.16
CA THR A 189 11.75 13.24 8.73
C THR A 189 10.56 12.32 8.93
N GLY A 190 10.22 11.50 7.93
CA GLY A 190 9.12 10.53 8.05
C GLY A 190 9.43 9.39 9.02
N GLU A 191 10.68 8.93 9.10
CA GLU A 191 11.09 7.90 10.09
C GLU A 191 11.03 8.44 11.51
N PHE A 192 11.53 9.66 11.75
CA PHE A 192 11.45 10.31 13.06
C PHE A 192 10.01 10.61 13.45
N PHE A 193 9.18 11.05 12.51
CA PHE A 193 7.75 11.22 12.76
C PHE A 193 7.13 9.91 13.27
N ALA A 194 7.34 8.80 12.56
CA ALA A 194 6.82 7.49 12.98
C ALA A 194 7.34 7.09 14.36
N LEU A 195 8.64 7.20 14.63
CA LEU A 195 9.21 6.85 15.93
C LEU A 195 8.63 7.71 17.07
N LEU A 196 8.42 9.01 16.84
CA LEU A 196 7.88 9.91 17.83
C LEU A 196 6.40 9.63 18.11
N THR A 197 5.61 9.27 17.10
CA THR A 197 4.18 9.01 17.25
C THR A 197 3.86 7.57 17.68
N THR A 198 4.78 6.62 17.55
CA THR A 198 4.53 5.21 17.95
C THR A 198 5.37 4.72 19.13
N GLU A 199 6.66 5.07 19.21
CA GLU A 199 7.61 4.45 20.15
C GLU A 199 8.11 5.42 21.25
N SER A 200 7.70 6.68 21.25
CA SER A 200 8.20 7.70 22.19
C SER A 200 7.20 8.04 23.30
N THR A 201 7.64 8.78 24.32
CA THR A 201 6.72 9.30 25.37
C THR A 201 5.70 10.30 24.84
N LEU A 202 5.86 10.81 23.62
CA LEU A 202 4.91 11.68 22.94
C LEU A 202 3.71 10.88 22.39
N SER A 203 3.87 9.59 22.07
CA SER A 203 2.80 8.73 21.55
C SER A 203 1.66 8.54 22.55
N GLN A 204 1.97 8.54 23.85
CA GLN A 204 0.98 8.37 24.93
C GLN A 204 -0.02 9.53 25.04
N LEU A 205 0.25 10.65 24.36
CA LEU A 205 -0.58 11.86 24.37
C LEU A 205 -1.39 12.02 23.09
N ALA A 206 -1.07 11.26 22.04
CA ALA A 206 -1.68 11.38 20.74
C ALA A 206 -2.86 10.41 20.59
N THR A 207 -3.96 10.88 20.01
CA THR A 207 -5.09 10.04 19.58
C THR A 207 -5.34 10.28 18.10
N PRO A 208 -5.25 9.27 17.21
CA PRO A 208 -5.43 9.51 15.78
C PRO A 208 -6.84 10.06 15.46
N SER A 209 -6.91 11.24 14.84
CA SER A 209 -8.17 11.87 14.42
C SER A 209 -8.70 11.34 13.08
N GLY A 210 -7.79 10.87 12.22
CA GLY A 210 -8.07 10.51 10.82
C GLY A 210 -8.39 11.71 9.91
N GLN A 211 -8.29 12.94 10.39
CA GLN A 211 -8.43 14.19 9.62
C GLN A 211 -7.27 15.12 9.94
N THR A 212 -6.62 15.65 8.89
CA THR A 212 -5.52 16.60 9.05
C THR A 212 -5.99 17.89 9.73
N ASP A 213 -5.45 18.20 10.90
CA ASP A 213 -5.61 19.49 11.57
C ASP A 213 -4.52 20.46 11.08
N TRP A 214 -4.89 21.32 10.15
CA TRP A 214 -3.97 22.29 9.58
C TRP A 214 -3.55 23.39 10.55
N GLU A 215 -4.34 23.71 11.58
CA GLU A 215 -3.97 24.70 12.58
C GLU A 215 -2.86 24.15 13.48
N ALA A 216 -2.99 22.90 13.91
CA ALA A 216 -1.96 22.20 14.64
C ALA A 216 -0.67 22.05 13.81
N PHE A 217 -0.80 21.67 12.55
CA PHE A 217 0.32 21.59 11.61
C PHE A 217 1.04 22.95 11.44
N ASP A 218 0.30 24.02 11.16
CA ASP A 218 0.87 25.35 11.00
C ASP A 218 1.51 25.86 12.29
N LYS A 219 0.96 25.50 13.46
CA LYS A 219 1.58 25.78 14.76
C LYS A 219 2.92 25.05 14.94
N GLY A 220 3.06 23.83 14.43
CA GLY A 220 4.35 23.13 14.36
C GLY A 220 5.37 23.88 13.51
N LEU A 221 4.93 24.36 12.34
CA LEU A 221 5.75 25.19 11.46
C LEU A 221 6.15 26.52 12.12
N ASP A 222 5.25 27.15 12.88
CA ASP A 222 5.54 28.38 13.64
C ASP A 222 6.67 28.17 14.64
N VAL A 223 6.66 27.04 15.36
CA VAL A 223 7.72 26.70 16.32
C VAL A 223 9.03 26.46 15.61
N ALA A 224 9.03 25.73 14.50
CA ALA A 224 10.22 25.51 13.67
C ALA A 224 10.82 26.83 13.13
N ALA A 225 9.97 27.78 12.73
CA ALA A 225 10.39 29.09 12.23
C ALA A 225 10.79 30.08 13.33
N SER A 226 10.51 29.79 14.60
CA SER A 226 10.78 30.68 15.73
C SER A 226 12.24 30.61 16.19
N ALA A 227 12.63 31.51 17.10
CA ALA A 227 13.93 31.44 17.76
C ALA A 227 14.16 30.12 18.52
N ALA A 228 13.10 29.46 18.99
CA ALA A 228 13.20 28.15 19.63
C ALA A 228 13.57 27.05 18.62
N GLY A 229 13.12 27.18 17.36
CA GLY A 229 13.49 26.28 16.26
C GLY A 229 15.00 26.23 16.03
N GLY A 230 15.72 27.33 16.24
CA GLY A 230 17.18 27.37 16.17
C GLY A 230 17.90 26.46 17.19
N GLY A 231 17.21 25.98 18.22
CA GLY A 231 17.70 24.96 19.16
C GLY A 231 17.65 23.52 18.63
N GLY A 232 17.02 23.31 17.47
CA GLY A 232 16.89 22.02 16.79
C GLY A 232 15.82 21.09 17.39
N ILE A 233 15.53 20.01 16.66
CA ILE A 233 14.41 19.11 16.95
C ILE A 233 14.47 18.44 18.33
N LEU A 234 15.66 18.17 18.87
CA LEU A 234 15.80 17.55 20.19
C LEU A 234 15.25 18.44 21.31
N SER A 235 15.29 19.77 21.12
CA SER A 235 14.69 20.72 22.05
C SER A 235 13.20 20.92 21.77
N THR A 236 12.84 21.12 20.50
CA THR A 236 11.47 21.52 20.13
C THR A 236 10.49 20.36 20.12
N ALA A 237 10.89 19.11 19.88
CA ALA A 237 9.95 17.98 19.87
C ALA A 237 9.21 17.80 21.20
N PHE A 238 9.86 18.11 22.33
CA PHE A 238 9.23 18.05 23.66
C PHE A 238 8.09 19.07 23.84
N SER A 239 8.05 20.12 23.00
CA SER A 239 6.99 21.12 23.06
C SER A 239 5.61 20.53 22.76
N ALA A 240 5.52 19.45 21.98
CA ALA A 240 4.27 18.73 21.73
C ALA A 240 3.64 18.25 23.05
N ARG A 241 4.46 17.69 23.94
CA ARG A 241 4.04 17.27 25.28
C ARG A 241 3.65 18.46 26.15
N THR A 242 4.46 19.52 26.16
CA THR A 242 4.16 20.68 27.01
C THR A 242 2.89 21.40 26.56
N PHE A 243 2.63 21.49 25.26
CA PHE A 243 1.38 22.06 24.74
C PHE A 243 0.18 21.18 25.08
N ALA A 244 0.27 19.86 24.94
CA ALA A 244 -0.81 18.96 25.37
C ALA A 244 -1.10 19.10 26.87
N MET A 245 -0.06 19.14 27.71
CA MET A 245 -0.21 19.28 29.18
C MET A 245 -0.77 20.64 29.62
N THR A 246 -0.51 21.71 28.85
CA THR A 246 -0.97 23.07 29.17
C THR A 246 -2.28 23.43 28.47
N GLY A 247 -2.89 22.50 27.73
CA GLY A 247 -4.14 22.71 26.98
C GLY A 247 -3.96 23.53 25.69
N GLY A 248 -2.72 23.69 25.22
CA GLY A 248 -2.40 24.36 23.96
C GLY A 248 -2.47 23.46 22.72
N LEU A 249 -2.62 22.14 22.89
CA LEU A 249 -2.92 21.17 21.84
C LEU A 249 -3.88 20.13 22.41
N ALA A 250 -4.91 19.75 21.64
CA ALA A 250 -5.71 18.58 21.93
C ALA A 250 -4.94 17.29 21.58
N ALA A 251 -5.34 16.16 22.16
CA ALA A 251 -4.68 14.87 21.96
C ALA A 251 -4.66 14.44 20.48
N ASP A 252 -5.71 14.81 19.74
CA ASP A 252 -5.90 14.51 18.33
C ASP A 252 -5.18 15.47 17.38
N GLN A 253 -4.57 16.53 17.91
CA GLN A 253 -3.76 17.51 17.19
C GLN A 253 -2.25 17.25 17.29
N VAL A 254 -1.82 16.36 18.19
CA VAL A 254 -0.39 16.14 18.49
C VAL A 254 0.38 15.63 17.27
N GLU A 255 -0.22 14.73 16.48
CA GLU A 255 0.43 14.18 15.28
C GLU A 255 0.64 15.25 14.22
N ASP A 256 -0.38 16.03 13.88
CA ASP A 256 -0.24 17.09 12.87
C ASP A 256 0.72 18.18 13.33
N TYR A 257 0.71 18.53 14.62
CA TYR A 257 1.72 19.43 15.19
C TYR A 257 3.16 18.90 15.02
N LEU A 258 3.40 17.63 15.36
CA LEU A 258 4.71 17.01 15.19
C LEU A 258 5.12 16.92 13.72
N SER A 259 4.17 16.64 12.82
CA SER A 259 4.39 16.64 11.38
C SER A 259 4.84 18.02 10.90
N GLY A 260 4.14 19.09 11.30
CA GLY A 260 4.51 20.46 10.96
C GLY A 260 5.86 20.87 11.53
N LEU A 261 6.14 20.51 12.79
CA LEU A 261 7.42 20.81 13.43
C LEU A 261 8.60 20.15 12.71
N LEU A 262 8.51 18.86 12.41
CA LEU A 262 9.57 18.09 11.77
C LEU A 262 9.81 18.54 10.32
N ILE A 263 8.74 18.74 9.54
CA ILE A 263 8.85 19.25 8.17
C ILE A 263 9.40 20.68 8.19
N GLY A 264 9.00 21.51 9.15
CA GLY A 264 9.53 22.86 9.30
C GLY A 264 11.03 22.90 9.61
N ASP A 265 11.50 22.04 10.53
CA ASP A 265 12.92 21.91 10.87
C ASP A 265 13.74 21.46 9.64
N GLU A 266 13.24 20.47 8.89
CA GLU A 266 13.83 20.05 7.62
C GLU A 266 13.90 21.20 6.61
N VAL A 267 12.79 21.91 6.36
CA VAL A 267 12.73 22.98 5.37
C VAL A 267 13.65 24.14 5.76
N ALA A 268 13.74 24.49 7.04
CA ALA A 268 14.67 25.50 7.54
C ALA A 268 16.14 25.09 7.31
N ALA A 269 16.47 23.83 7.59
CA ALA A 269 17.80 23.30 7.35
C ALA A 269 18.15 23.24 5.85
N ALA A 270 17.21 22.79 5.01
CA ALA A 270 17.36 22.79 3.57
C ALA A 270 17.56 24.23 3.02
N ALA A 271 16.74 25.19 3.44
CA ALA A 271 16.88 26.60 3.06
C ALA A 271 18.29 27.14 3.36
N SER A 272 18.85 26.75 4.51
CA SER A 272 20.20 27.15 4.92
C SER A 272 21.29 26.50 4.06
N LEU A 273 21.12 25.22 3.68
CA LEU A 273 22.07 24.51 2.81
C LEU A 273 22.14 25.11 1.41
N TRP A 274 21.02 25.62 0.90
CA TRP A 274 20.91 26.22 -0.43
C TRP A 274 20.91 27.75 -0.38
N GLN A 275 21.31 28.35 0.74
CA GLN A 275 21.34 29.81 0.86
C GLN A 275 22.32 30.42 -0.14
N GLY A 276 21.84 31.39 -0.94
CA GLY A 276 22.62 32.03 -1.99
C GLY A 276 22.75 31.22 -3.28
N VAL A 277 22.06 30.08 -3.37
CA VAL A 277 21.86 29.34 -4.63
C VAL A 277 20.56 29.83 -5.26
N ASP A 278 20.67 30.52 -6.39
CA ASP A 278 19.51 30.89 -7.20
C ASP A 278 19.13 29.70 -8.09
N VAL A 279 17.90 29.21 -7.96
CA VAL A 279 17.40 28.07 -8.73
C VAL A 279 16.21 28.50 -9.56
N ASP A 280 16.13 28.00 -10.79
CA ASP A 280 15.08 28.36 -11.74
C ASP A 280 13.71 27.82 -11.32
N GLU A 281 13.68 26.65 -10.70
CA GLU A 281 12.44 25.95 -10.35
C GLU A 281 12.62 24.97 -9.19
N VAL A 282 11.58 24.84 -8.36
CA VAL A 282 11.45 23.78 -7.35
C VAL A 282 10.36 22.81 -7.79
N LEU A 283 10.66 21.52 -7.78
CA LEU A 283 9.77 20.42 -8.10
C LEU A 283 9.48 19.60 -6.85
N ILE A 284 8.27 19.07 -6.72
CA ILE A 284 7.93 18.13 -5.65
C ILE A 284 7.33 16.85 -6.22
N CYS A 285 7.90 15.71 -5.81
CA CYS A 285 7.53 14.37 -6.26
C CYS A 285 7.07 13.55 -5.04
N GLY A 286 5.77 13.46 -4.82
CA GLY A 286 5.22 12.71 -3.68
C GLY A 286 3.70 12.57 -3.76
N GLU A 287 3.14 11.83 -2.79
CA GLU A 287 1.69 11.73 -2.61
C GLU A 287 1.08 13.11 -2.30
N ALA A 288 -0.20 13.30 -2.66
CA ALA A 288 -0.85 14.61 -2.61
C ALA A 288 -0.87 15.23 -1.19
N ASP A 289 -1.23 14.44 -0.16
CA ASP A 289 -1.27 14.95 1.23
C ASP A 289 0.11 15.39 1.72
N LEU A 290 1.14 14.56 1.49
CA LEU A 290 2.49 14.87 1.91
C LEU A 290 3.06 16.05 1.11
N SER A 291 2.76 16.14 -0.18
CA SER A 291 3.16 17.27 -1.02
C SER A 291 2.54 18.58 -0.53
N GLU A 292 1.27 18.57 -0.13
CA GLU A 292 0.58 19.73 0.45
C GLU A 292 1.24 20.18 1.76
N ARG A 293 1.62 19.25 2.65
CA ARG A 293 2.34 19.57 3.90
C ARG A 293 3.66 20.29 3.62
N TYR A 294 4.45 19.80 2.67
CA TYR A 294 5.70 20.45 2.28
C TYR A 294 5.46 21.77 1.55
N ARG A 295 4.43 21.88 0.71
CA ARG A 295 4.05 23.14 0.05
C ARG A 295 3.73 24.23 1.08
N ARG A 296 2.96 23.92 2.11
CA ARG A 296 2.67 24.84 3.22
C ARG A 296 3.94 25.25 3.97
N ALA A 297 4.84 24.30 4.25
CA ALA A 297 6.12 24.59 4.89
C ALA A 297 7.00 25.50 4.01
N LEU A 298 7.14 25.22 2.73
CA LEU A 298 7.90 26.06 1.79
C LEU A 298 7.36 27.50 1.78
N VAL A 299 6.04 27.68 1.75
CA VAL A 299 5.40 29.00 1.85
C VAL A 299 5.73 29.67 3.19
N LYS A 300 5.68 28.94 4.31
CA LYS A 300 6.01 29.46 5.64
C LYS A 300 7.43 30.01 5.72
N PHE A 301 8.39 29.33 5.10
CA PHE A 301 9.80 29.71 5.07
C PHE A 301 10.15 30.64 3.89
N ALA A 302 9.15 31.20 3.20
CA ALA A 302 9.31 32.11 2.06
C ALA A 302 10.19 31.54 0.92
N LEU A 303 10.10 30.23 0.70
CA LEU A 303 10.75 29.54 -0.40
C LEU A 303 9.82 29.45 -1.62
N PRO A 304 10.36 29.23 -2.84
CA PRO A 304 9.53 29.08 -4.04
C PRO A 304 8.48 27.97 -3.88
N THR A 305 7.27 28.24 -4.36
CA THR A 305 6.20 27.22 -4.37
C THR A 305 6.57 26.14 -5.40
N PRO A 306 6.58 24.86 -5.01
CA PRO A 306 7.02 23.80 -5.89
C PRO A 306 5.96 23.49 -6.95
N ARG A 307 6.40 23.08 -8.14
CA ARG A 307 5.51 22.44 -9.11
C ARG A 307 5.37 20.96 -8.77
N GLU A 308 4.12 20.52 -8.60
CA GLU A 308 3.81 19.12 -8.30
C GLU A 308 4.02 18.22 -9.52
N ILE A 309 4.64 17.07 -9.27
CA ILE A 309 4.90 16.02 -10.24
C ILE A 309 4.24 14.74 -9.74
N SER A 310 3.33 14.20 -10.53
CA SER A 310 2.73 12.89 -10.27
C SER A 310 3.52 11.78 -10.98
N ASP A 311 3.74 10.69 -10.25
CA ASP A 311 4.28 9.40 -10.74
C ASP A 311 5.45 9.49 -11.73
N SER A 312 6.60 9.95 -11.25
CA SER A 312 7.81 10.16 -12.07
C SER A 312 8.67 8.91 -12.29
N ALA A 313 8.44 7.80 -11.56
CA ALA A 313 9.31 6.62 -11.61
C ALA A 313 9.27 5.93 -12.99
N ALA A 314 8.07 5.68 -13.52
CA ALA A 314 7.88 5.06 -14.83
C ALA A 314 8.52 5.89 -15.95
N THR A 315 8.27 7.20 -15.96
CA THR A 315 8.85 8.16 -16.91
C THR A 315 10.37 8.19 -16.81
N GLY A 316 10.93 8.18 -15.60
CA GLY A 316 12.37 8.15 -15.37
C GLY A 316 13.02 6.88 -15.94
N MET A 317 12.46 5.71 -15.64
CA MET A 317 12.94 4.43 -16.17
C MET A 317 12.84 4.38 -17.70
N TRP A 318 11.75 4.90 -18.29
CA TRP A 318 11.62 5.00 -19.75
C TRP A 318 12.75 5.83 -20.37
N ARG A 319 13.04 7.00 -19.80
CA ARG A 319 14.10 7.89 -20.30
C ARG A 319 15.48 7.26 -20.18
N ILE A 320 15.78 6.60 -19.06
CA ILE A 320 17.03 5.85 -18.87
C ILE A 320 17.14 4.73 -19.91
N ALA A 321 16.06 3.98 -20.12
CA ALA A 321 16.05 2.86 -21.06
C ALA A 321 16.27 3.32 -22.51
N VAL A 322 15.69 4.45 -22.91
CA VAL A 322 15.95 5.05 -24.23
C VAL A 322 17.40 5.53 -24.33
N ALA A 323 17.91 6.25 -23.33
CA ALA A 323 19.31 6.73 -23.32
C ALA A 323 20.31 5.58 -23.40
N ALA A 324 20.08 4.51 -22.62
CA ALA A 324 20.89 3.30 -22.63
C ALA A 324 20.70 2.43 -23.89
N GLY A 325 19.81 2.80 -24.82
CA GLY A 325 19.54 2.05 -26.05
C GLY A 325 18.77 0.74 -25.84
N LEU A 326 18.15 0.53 -24.68
CA LEU A 326 17.29 -0.63 -24.40
C LEU A 326 15.98 -0.59 -25.19
N VAL A 327 15.45 0.61 -25.45
CA VAL A 327 14.25 0.84 -26.26
C VAL A 327 14.47 2.01 -27.22
N ALA A 328 13.83 1.95 -28.39
CA ALA A 328 13.97 3.01 -29.41
C ALA A 328 13.02 4.19 -29.14
N HIS A 329 13.53 5.41 -29.25
CA HIS A 329 12.72 6.63 -29.28
C HIS A 329 12.15 6.85 -30.68
N ARG A 330 10.83 7.04 -30.82
CA ARG A 330 10.23 7.53 -32.07
C ARG A 330 10.10 9.05 -31.97
N GLU A 331 10.91 9.79 -32.72
CA GLU A 331 10.63 11.20 -32.92
C GLU A 331 9.27 11.34 -33.63
N GLN A 332 8.30 11.99 -33.01
CA GLN A 332 7.03 12.30 -33.65
C GLN A 332 7.29 13.27 -34.81
N SER A 333 7.19 12.78 -36.05
CA SER A 333 7.10 13.65 -37.22
C SER A 333 5.83 14.49 -37.08
N HIS A 334 5.96 15.81 -36.92
CA HIS A 334 4.84 16.74 -36.96
C HIS A 334 4.06 16.56 -38.29
N HIS A 335 2.95 15.84 -38.24
CA HIS A 335 2.00 15.75 -39.34
C HIS A 335 0.83 16.68 -39.02
N THR A 336 0.87 17.86 -39.63
CA THR A 336 -0.25 18.81 -39.67
C THR A 336 -1.47 18.11 -40.27
N PRO A 337 -2.61 18.02 -39.57
CA PRO A 337 -3.81 17.42 -40.16
C PRO A 337 -4.37 18.38 -41.22
N PRO A 338 -4.79 17.89 -42.41
CA PRO A 338 -5.44 18.74 -43.40
C PRO A 338 -6.86 19.09 -42.94
N ALA A 339 -7.29 20.31 -43.31
CA ALA A 339 -8.57 20.88 -42.97
C ALA A 339 -9.77 20.01 -43.42
N SER A 340 -10.76 19.89 -42.53
CA SER A 340 -12.04 19.23 -42.81
C SER A 340 -13.02 20.21 -43.47
N PRO A 341 -13.74 19.83 -44.55
CA PRO A 341 -14.79 20.67 -45.10
C PRO A 341 -16.13 20.42 -44.39
N ALA A 342 -16.86 21.53 -44.20
CA ALA A 342 -18.18 21.58 -43.59
C ALA A 342 -19.28 20.97 -44.46
N THR A 343 -20.27 20.32 -43.83
CA THR A 343 -21.67 20.19 -44.25
C THR A 343 -22.44 19.63 -43.05
N ALA A 344 -23.38 20.32 -42.41
CA ALA A 344 -24.73 20.73 -42.82
C ALA A 344 -25.76 19.98 -41.94
N THR A 345 -26.67 20.73 -41.34
CA THR A 345 -27.58 20.34 -40.25
C THR A 345 -28.96 19.86 -40.73
N ALA A 346 -29.57 19.00 -39.88
CA ALA A 346 -30.99 18.73 -39.63
C ALA A 346 -31.75 17.71 -40.53
N PRO A 347 -32.89 17.10 -40.07
CA PRO A 347 -33.50 17.08 -38.73
C PRO A 347 -33.83 15.67 -38.16
N LEU A 348 -34.12 15.63 -36.86
CA LEU A 348 -34.60 14.49 -36.08
C LEU A 348 -36.00 14.02 -36.51
N ARG A 349 -36.21 12.69 -36.59
CA ARG A 349 -37.53 12.05 -36.51
C ARG A 349 -37.52 10.89 -35.52
N SER A 350 -38.52 10.90 -34.66
CA SER A 350 -38.81 9.93 -33.62
C SER A 350 -39.33 8.61 -34.17
N THR A 351 -38.87 7.48 -33.62
CA THR A 351 -39.64 6.23 -33.60
C THR A 351 -39.44 5.50 -32.28
N HIS A 352 -40.57 5.02 -31.76
CA HIS A 352 -40.80 4.40 -30.46
C HIS A 352 -39.99 3.12 -30.17
N LEU A 353 -39.61 2.95 -28.90
CA LEU A 353 -39.26 1.66 -28.29
C LEU A 353 -40.42 1.19 -27.38
N PRO A 354 -40.66 -0.14 -27.21
CA PRO A 354 -41.82 -0.66 -26.48
C PRO A 354 -41.65 -0.64 -24.96
N ARG A 355 -42.79 -0.53 -24.28
CA ARG A 355 -43.02 -0.48 -22.83
C ARG A 355 -42.37 -1.63 -22.04
N ALA A 356 -41.73 -1.26 -20.93
CA ALA A 356 -41.37 -2.15 -19.83
C ALA A 356 -42.61 -2.78 -19.16
N ARG A 357 -42.50 -4.07 -18.86
CA ARG A 357 -43.50 -4.86 -18.14
C ARG A 357 -43.30 -4.65 -16.64
N LYS A 358 -44.38 -4.30 -15.92
CA LYS A 358 -44.43 -4.18 -14.45
C LYS A 358 -43.94 -5.47 -13.78
N LEU A 359 -42.91 -5.35 -12.95
CA LEU A 359 -42.64 -6.31 -11.86
C LEU A 359 -43.32 -5.76 -10.61
N THR A 360 -44.22 -6.57 -10.08
CA THR A 360 -45.00 -6.35 -8.87
C THR A 360 -44.10 -6.27 -7.65
N GLU A 361 -44.35 -5.26 -6.83
CA GLU A 361 -43.78 -5.08 -5.50
C GLU A 361 -44.11 -6.29 -4.60
N SER A 362 -43.08 -6.91 -4.04
CA SER A 362 -43.17 -7.52 -2.72
C SER A 362 -42.21 -6.77 -1.81
N SER A 363 -42.78 -5.97 -0.91
CA SER A 363 -42.08 -5.37 0.21
C SER A 363 -41.57 -6.46 1.15
N SER A 364 -40.31 -6.88 1.00
CA SER A 364 -39.52 -7.43 2.11
C SER A 364 -38.48 -6.38 2.50
N THR A 365 -38.59 -5.86 3.71
CA THR A 365 -37.53 -5.08 4.34
C THR A 365 -36.32 -6.01 4.40
N MET A 366 -35.33 -5.83 3.51
CA MET A 366 -34.15 -6.70 3.49
C MET A 366 -33.30 -6.41 4.73
N SER A 367 -33.46 -7.24 5.75
CA SER A 367 -32.61 -7.28 6.94
C SER A 367 -31.17 -7.56 6.54
N ARG A 368 -30.23 -6.76 7.04
CA ARG A 368 -28.79 -6.99 6.90
C ARG A 368 -28.42 -8.34 7.53
N THR A 369 -27.64 -9.17 6.82
CA THR A 369 -27.17 -10.46 7.35
C THR A 369 -25.88 -10.24 8.15
N TYR A 370 -25.91 -10.60 9.44
CA TYR A 370 -24.73 -10.56 10.31
C TYR A 370 -24.04 -11.92 10.32
N ILE A 371 -22.74 -11.93 10.01
CA ILE A 371 -21.87 -13.11 9.95
C ILE A 371 -21.40 -13.52 11.35
N GLY A 372 -21.33 -12.57 12.29
CA GLY A 372 -20.91 -12.81 13.67
C GLY A 372 -19.40 -12.84 13.88
N LEU A 373 -18.96 -13.46 14.97
CA LEU A 373 -17.54 -13.55 15.35
C LEU A 373 -16.91 -14.85 14.84
N ILE A 374 -15.77 -14.72 14.19
CA ILE A 374 -14.93 -15.81 13.68
C ILE A 374 -13.68 -15.90 14.56
N ALA A 375 -13.53 -16.99 15.29
CA ALA A 375 -12.35 -17.24 16.10
C ALA A 375 -11.19 -17.76 15.24
N ILE A 376 -10.07 -17.03 15.18
CA ILE A 376 -8.89 -17.41 14.38
C ILE A 376 -7.88 -18.11 15.29
N LEU A 377 -7.79 -19.43 15.17
CA LEU A 377 -7.06 -20.31 16.10
C LEU A 377 -5.66 -20.64 15.60
N ARG A 378 -4.89 -19.59 15.23
CA ARG A 378 -3.54 -19.77 14.69
C ARG A 378 -2.63 -20.46 15.71
N GLY A 379 -2.05 -21.57 15.30
CA GLY A 379 -1.15 -22.37 16.13
C GLY A 379 -1.84 -23.37 17.05
N LEU A 380 -3.15 -23.59 16.88
CA LEU A 380 -3.89 -24.64 17.59
C LEU A 380 -3.37 -26.02 17.22
N THR A 381 -3.15 -26.85 18.25
CA THR A 381 -2.73 -28.25 18.12
C THR A 381 -3.95 -29.17 18.14
N VAL A 382 -3.79 -30.37 17.61
CA VAL A 382 -4.85 -31.39 17.63
C VAL A 382 -5.24 -31.77 19.07
N SER A 383 -4.25 -31.83 19.98
CA SER A 383 -4.47 -32.21 21.38
C SER A 383 -5.32 -31.19 22.14
N ASP A 384 -5.20 -29.91 21.79
CA ASP A 384 -5.93 -28.83 22.44
C ASP A 384 -7.25 -28.49 21.73
N ALA A 385 -7.48 -29.04 20.53
CA ALA A 385 -8.58 -28.67 19.65
C ALA A 385 -9.95 -28.78 20.33
N VAL A 386 -10.20 -29.92 20.99
CA VAL A 386 -11.48 -30.20 21.64
C VAL A 386 -11.77 -29.20 22.76
N SER A 387 -10.84 -29.05 23.71
CA SER A 387 -11.04 -28.19 24.89
C SER A 387 -11.16 -26.71 24.52
N VAL A 388 -10.40 -26.25 23.52
CA VAL A 388 -10.50 -24.89 22.97
C VAL A 388 -11.82 -24.69 22.22
N GLY A 389 -12.20 -25.65 21.38
CA GLY A 389 -13.43 -25.59 20.60
C GLY A 389 -14.68 -25.52 21.47
N GLU A 390 -14.81 -26.43 22.44
CA GLU A 390 -15.94 -26.48 23.37
C GLU A 390 -16.04 -25.19 24.19
N CYS A 391 -14.90 -24.70 24.72
CA CYS A 391 -14.84 -23.45 25.47
C CYS A 391 -15.38 -22.25 24.67
N LEU A 392 -14.96 -22.12 23.39
CA LEU A 392 -15.41 -21.04 22.52
C LEU A 392 -16.89 -21.19 22.15
N TYR A 393 -17.36 -22.41 21.90
CA TYR A 393 -18.75 -22.69 21.60
C TYR A 393 -19.66 -22.36 22.79
N GLU A 394 -19.30 -22.79 24.00
CA GLU A 394 -19.99 -22.47 25.25
C GLU A 394 -20.06 -20.96 25.51
N ALA A 395 -18.97 -20.24 25.22
CA ALA A 395 -18.90 -18.79 25.38
C ALA A 395 -19.80 -18.04 24.38
N GLY A 396 -20.16 -18.66 23.23
CA GLY A 396 -21.09 -18.11 22.26
C GLY A 396 -20.56 -18.02 20.82
N PHE A 397 -19.32 -18.40 20.55
CA PHE A 397 -18.80 -18.43 19.19
C PHE A 397 -19.50 -19.51 18.36
N ARG A 398 -19.79 -19.20 17.10
CA ARG A 398 -20.43 -20.11 16.14
C ARG A 398 -19.60 -20.32 14.87
N THR A 399 -18.46 -19.67 14.75
CA THR A 399 -17.56 -19.82 13.62
C THR A 399 -16.11 -19.88 14.10
N LEU A 400 -15.43 -20.98 13.81
CA LEU A 400 -14.04 -21.23 14.17
C LEU A 400 -13.23 -21.50 12.90
N GLU A 401 -12.06 -20.86 12.80
CA GLU A 401 -11.13 -21.00 11.69
C GLU A 401 -9.78 -21.49 12.20
N VAL A 402 -9.24 -22.54 11.59
CA VAL A 402 -7.87 -23.02 11.83
C VAL A 402 -6.98 -22.63 10.65
N PRO A 403 -6.04 -21.70 10.83
CA PRO A 403 -5.09 -21.33 9.79
C PRO A 403 -4.18 -22.49 9.37
N LEU A 404 -3.91 -22.62 8.06
CA LEU A 404 -3.05 -23.66 7.49
C LEU A 404 -1.56 -23.55 7.87
N ASN A 405 -1.14 -22.45 8.49
CA ASN A 405 0.18 -22.32 9.10
C ASN A 405 0.19 -22.65 10.60
N SER A 406 -0.81 -23.41 11.08
CA SER A 406 -0.79 -24.09 12.38
C SER A 406 -0.05 -25.44 12.25
N PRO A 407 0.38 -26.09 13.35
CA PRO A 407 1.18 -27.32 13.29
C PRO A 407 0.55 -28.46 12.47
N ASP A 408 -0.71 -28.80 12.74
CA ASP A 408 -1.43 -29.92 12.11
C ASP A 408 -2.88 -29.49 11.75
N PRO A 409 -3.05 -28.58 10.77
CA PRO A 409 -4.32 -27.86 10.60
C PRO A 409 -5.47 -28.73 10.11
N LEU A 410 -5.22 -29.65 9.17
CA LEU A 410 -6.27 -30.51 8.61
C LEU A 410 -6.79 -31.51 9.67
N PRO A 411 -5.94 -32.25 10.41
CA PRO A 411 -6.42 -33.07 11.53
C PRO A 411 -7.14 -32.27 12.62
N THR A 412 -6.68 -31.04 12.92
CA THR A 412 -7.35 -30.16 13.88
C THR A 412 -8.75 -29.75 13.40
N ILE A 413 -8.92 -29.40 12.12
CA ILE A 413 -10.23 -29.10 11.53
C ILE A 413 -11.16 -30.30 11.69
N SER A 414 -10.71 -31.50 11.31
CA SER A 414 -11.51 -32.72 11.46
C SER A 414 -11.84 -33.06 12.91
N ALA A 415 -10.97 -32.73 13.86
CA ALA A 415 -11.23 -32.94 15.28
C ALA A 415 -12.30 -31.98 15.81
N LEU A 416 -12.24 -30.71 15.41
CA LEU A 416 -13.24 -29.70 15.77
C LEU A 416 -14.61 -30.00 15.15
N GLU A 417 -14.66 -30.31 13.86
CA GLU A 417 -15.91 -30.59 13.14
C GLU A 417 -16.68 -31.77 13.76
N LYS A 418 -15.97 -32.81 14.21
CA LYS A 418 -16.58 -33.99 14.83
C LYS A 418 -17.19 -33.73 16.20
N VAL A 419 -16.65 -32.79 16.97
CA VAL A 419 -17.01 -32.58 18.38
C VAL A 419 -17.97 -31.39 18.53
N LEU A 420 -17.85 -30.38 17.68
CA LEU A 420 -18.68 -29.18 17.78
C LEU A 420 -20.10 -29.43 17.24
N PRO A 421 -21.13 -28.80 17.83
CA PRO A 421 -22.51 -28.97 17.36
C PRO A 421 -22.71 -28.42 15.94
N ALA A 422 -23.74 -28.94 15.26
CA ALA A 422 -24.02 -28.63 13.85
C ALA A 422 -24.31 -27.14 13.54
N ASN A 423 -24.63 -26.33 14.55
CA ASN A 423 -24.78 -24.88 14.42
C ASN A 423 -23.46 -24.11 14.63
N CYS A 424 -22.34 -24.81 14.74
CA CYS A 424 -20.99 -24.24 14.80
C CYS A 424 -20.22 -24.60 13.53
N MET A 425 -19.86 -23.58 12.77
CA MET A 425 -19.10 -23.73 11.54
C MET A 425 -17.61 -23.82 11.84
N VAL A 426 -16.97 -24.85 11.31
CA VAL A 426 -15.51 -25.02 11.37
C VAL A 426 -14.96 -24.83 9.97
N GLY A 427 -13.87 -24.09 9.82
CA GLY A 427 -13.18 -24.04 8.54
C GLY A 427 -11.71 -23.68 8.63
N ALA A 428 -11.16 -23.32 7.48
CA ALA A 428 -9.73 -23.19 7.28
C ALA A 428 -9.34 -21.75 6.94
N GLY A 429 -8.20 -21.35 7.48
CA GLY A 429 -7.64 -20.02 7.32
C GLY A 429 -6.33 -20.01 6.55
N THR A 430 -5.95 -18.85 6.02
CA THR A 430 -4.67 -18.71 5.28
C THR A 430 -4.61 -19.67 4.08
N VAL A 431 -5.75 -19.96 3.46
CA VAL A 431 -5.86 -20.83 2.28
C VAL A 431 -5.57 -20.00 1.03
N VAL A 432 -4.60 -20.41 0.22
CA VAL A 432 -4.08 -19.64 -0.93
C VAL A 432 -4.00 -20.44 -2.22
N THR A 433 -4.33 -21.74 -2.22
CA THR A 433 -4.35 -22.56 -3.44
C THR A 433 -5.62 -23.42 -3.54
N VAL A 434 -6.02 -23.74 -4.77
CA VAL A 434 -7.12 -24.66 -5.09
C VAL A 434 -6.92 -26.03 -4.44
N GLU A 435 -5.69 -26.52 -4.40
CA GLU A 435 -5.37 -27.80 -3.76
C GLU A 435 -5.61 -27.76 -2.25
N GLN A 436 -5.22 -26.67 -1.59
CA GLN A 436 -5.51 -26.48 -0.17
C GLN A 436 -7.02 -26.42 0.11
N VAL A 437 -7.81 -25.79 -0.77
CA VAL A 437 -9.28 -25.77 -0.65
C VAL A 437 -9.85 -27.20 -0.62
N ARG A 438 -9.39 -28.07 -1.52
CA ARG A 438 -9.82 -29.48 -1.58
C ARG A 438 -9.44 -30.25 -0.32
N GLN A 439 -8.20 -30.09 0.13
CA GLN A 439 -7.72 -30.72 1.37
C GLN A 439 -8.51 -30.25 2.59
N CYS A 440 -8.86 -28.96 2.66
CA CYS A 440 -9.70 -28.42 3.73
C CYS A 440 -11.12 -28.99 3.67
N HIS A 441 -11.71 -29.07 2.49
CA HIS A 441 -13.03 -29.69 2.30
C HIS A 441 -13.02 -31.17 2.72
N GLU A 442 -12.02 -31.95 2.33
CA GLU A 442 -11.85 -33.35 2.76
C GLU A 442 -11.69 -33.49 4.28
N ALA A 443 -11.08 -32.49 4.93
CA ALA A 443 -10.96 -32.42 6.38
C ALA A 443 -12.26 -32.01 7.09
N GLY A 444 -13.32 -31.64 6.36
CA GLY A 444 -14.62 -31.21 6.90
C GLY A 444 -14.79 -29.70 7.04
N ALA A 445 -13.93 -28.89 6.43
CA ALA A 445 -14.10 -27.44 6.45
C ALA A 445 -15.42 -27.02 5.77
N GLN A 446 -16.10 -26.06 6.37
CA GLN A 446 -17.35 -25.45 5.87
C GLN A 446 -17.12 -24.01 5.39
N ILE A 447 -16.02 -23.38 5.85
CA ILE A 447 -15.59 -22.05 5.42
C ILE A 447 -14.13 -22.08 4.97
N ILE A 448 -13.81 -21.25 3.98
CA ILE A 448 -12.45 -20.95 3.55
C ILE A 448 -12.19 -19.46 3.71
N VAL A 449 -11.14 -19.13 4.44
CA VAL A 449 -10.72 -17.75 4.69
C VAL A 449 -9.31 -17.55 4.14
N SER A 450 -9.18 -16.59 3.22
CA SER A 450 -7.93 -16.30 2.54
C SER A 450 -7.31 -14.98 3.02
N PRO A 451 -5.98 -14.80 2.93
CA PRO A 451 -5.34 -13.52 3.22
C PRO A 451 -5.42 -12.56 2.03
N ASN A 452 -5.68 -13.08 0.83
CA ASN A 452 -5.74 -12.36 -0.44
C ASN A 452 -7.06 -12.66 -1.19
N THR A 453 -7.24 -11.99 -2.32
CA THR A 453 -8.32 -12.26 -3.28
C THR A 453 -7.75 -13.07 -4.43
N ASP A 454 -8.06 -14.37 -4.46
CA ASP A 454 -7.72 -15.27 -5.56
C ASP A 454 -9.01 -15.88 -6.11
N VAL A 455 -9.32 -15.53 -7.36
CA VAL A 455 -10.57 -15.92 -8.01
C VAL A 455 -10.70 -17.44 -8.18
N ALA A 456 -9.59 -18.17 -8.33
CA ALA A 456 -9.59 -19.62 -8.49
C ALA A 456 -9.85 -20.32 -7.15
N VAL A 457 -9.26 -19.81 -6.06
CA VAL A 457 -9.53 -20.29 -4.70
C VAL A 457 -11.00 -20.06 -4.33
N ILE A 458 -11.53 -18.87 -4.64
CA ILE A 458 -12.94 -18.54 -4.37
C ILE A 458 -13.86 -19.46 -5.17
N ALA A 459 -13.63 -19.57 -6.49
CA ALA A 459 -14.46 -20.39 -7.36
C ALA A 459 -14.45 -21.87 -6.94
N GLU A 460 -13.30 -22.44 -6.57
CA GLU A 460 -13.22 -23.82 -6.08
C GLU A 460 -13.96 -23.99 -4.75
N THR A 461 -13.83 -23.02 -3.84
CA THR A 461 -14.53 -23.04 -2.55
C THR A 461 -16.04 -23.14 -2.76
N ILE A 462 -16.58 -22.30 -3.64
CA ILE A 462 -18.00 -22.28 -3.99
C ILE A 462 -18.41 -23.57 -4.72
N ARG A 463 -17.57 -24.07 -5.63
CA ARG A 463 -17.83 -25.34 -6.36
C ARG A 463 -17.96 -26.53 -5.41
N LEU A 464 -17.23 -26.53 -4.30
CA LEU A 464 -17.29 -27.56 -3.25
C LEU A 464 -18.38 -27.29 -2.21
N GLY A 465 -19.19 -26.24 -2.36
CA GLY A 465 -20.32 -25.95 -1.47
C GLY A 465 -19.94 -25.33 -0.11
N MET A 466 -18.71 -24.82 0.02
CA MET A 466 -18.25 -24.10 1.22
C MET A 466 -18.49 -22.59 1.08
N LEU A 467 -18.47 -21.85 2.20
CA LEU A 467 -18.47 -20.38 2.18
C LEU A 467 -17.04 -19.84 1.94
N SER A 468 -16.91 -18.76 1.18
CA SER A 468 -15.62 -18.16 0.83
C SER A 468 -15.51 -16.73 1.36
N PHE A 469 -14.53 -16.49 2.24
CA PHE A 469 -14.23 -15.19 2.85
C PHE A 469 -12.82 -14.70 2.46
N PRO A 470 -12.60 -14.26 1.21
CA PRO A 470 -11.31 -13.78 0.73
C PRO A 470 -10.91 -12.43 1.33
N GLY A 471 -9.60 -12.25 1.49
CA GLY A 471 -9.00 -11.03 2.01
C GLY A 471 -8.88 -9.94 0.94
N THR A 472 -9.34 -8.74 1.26
CA THR A 472 -9.33 -7.58 0.37
C THR A 472 -8.85 -6.34 1.11
N ALA A 473 -8.08 -5.48 0.44
CA ALA A 473 -7.68 -4.17 0.96
C ALA A 473 -8.20 -3.00 0.11
N THR A 474 -8.81 -3.27 -1.05
CA THR A 474 -9.38 -2.26 -1.95
C THR A 474 -10.79 -2.65 -2.43
N PRO A 475 -11.63 -1.68 -2.85
CA PRO A 475 -12.91 -1.99 -3.49
C PRO A 475 -12.76 -2.87 -4.74
N SER A 476 -11.70 -2.67 -5.53
CA SER A 476 -11.43 -3.48 -6.72
C SER A 476 -11.28 -4.97 -6.37
N ASP A 477 -10.54 -5.28 -5.31
CA ASP A 477 -10.39 -6.65 -4.82
C ASP A 477 -11.73 -7.20 -4.33
N ALA A 478 -12.51 -6.39 -3.60
CA ALA A 478 -13.83 -6.79 -3.12
C ALA A 478 -14.78 -7.15 -4.27
N PHE A 479 -14.81 -6.35 -5.34
CA PHE A 479 -15.64 -6.66 -6.50
C PHE A 479 -15.13 -7.86 -7.31
N ALA A 480 -13.81 -8.06 -7.40
CA ALA A 480 -13.25 -9.26 -8.00
C ALA A 480 -13.64 -10.52 -7.20
N ALA A 481 -13.58 -10.44 -5.88
CA ALA A 481 -14.01 -11.51 -4.99
C ALA A 481 -15.51 -11.82 -5.13
N ILE A 482 -16.36 -10.79 -5.11
CA ILE A 482 -17.81 -10.93 -5.29
C ILE A 482 -18.12 -11.55 -6.66
N GLY A 483 -17.46 -11.08 -7.72
CA GLY A 483 -17.63 -11.62 -9.07
C GLY A 483 -17.24 -13.10 -9.19
N ALA A 484 -16.29 -13.56 -8.38
CA ALA A 484 -15.88 -14.97 -8.30
C ALA A 484 -16.80 -15.83 -7.40
N GLY A 485 -17.76 -15.20 -6.70
CA GLY A 485 -18.75 -15.89 -5.86
C GLY A 485 -18.48 -15.82 -4.35
N ALA A 486 -17.61 -14.93 -3.88
CA ALA A 486 -17.36 -14.75 -2.45
C ALA A 486 -18.67 -14.48 -1.69
N THR A 487 -18.89 -15.20 -0.59
CA THR A 487 -20.09 -15.06 0.24
C THR A 487 -19.96 -13.95 1.28
N SER A 488 -18.74 -13.58 1.63
CA SER A 488 -18.42 -12.37 2.40
C SER A 488 -17.02 -11.91 2.07
N VAL A 489 -16.71 -10.65 2.37
CA VAL A 489 -15.43 -10.03 2.11
C VAL A 489 -14.72 -9.75 3.43
N LYS A 490 -13.51 -10.29 3.56
CA LYS A 490 -12.64 -10.05 4.70
C LYS A 490 -11.80 -8.79 4.46
N ILE A 491 -12.04 -7.76 5.27
CA ILE A 491 -11.30 -6.50 5.22
C ILE A 491 -9.97 -6.72 5.94
N PHE A 492 -8.89 -6.82 5.18
CA PHE A 492 -7.61 -7.26 5.70
C PHE A 492 -6.43 -6.61 4.97
N PRO A 493 -5.48 -5.98 5.70
CA PRO A 493 -5.52 -5.73 7.14
C PRO A 493 -6.52 -4.62 7.52
N ALA A 494 -7.42 -4.89 8.47
CA ALA A 494 -8.45 -3.91 8.86
C ALA A 494 -7.86 -2.61 9.42
N ASN A 495 -6.77 -2.67 10.18
CA ASN A 495 -6.07 -1.48 10.67
C ASN A 495 -5.55 -0.56 9.55
N GLN A 496 -5.22 -1.10 8.38
CA GLN A 496 -4.77 -0.30 7.24
C GLN A 496 -5.95 0.28 6.45
N VAL A 497 -7.03 -0.48 6.27
CA VAL A 497 -8.23 0.00 5.59
C VAL A 497 -8.95 1.07 6.44
N GLY A 498 -8.96 0.87 7.76
CA GLY A 498 -9.57 1.77 8.72
C GLY A 498 -11.11 1.80 8.67
N ILE A 499 -11.70 2.37 9.72
CA ILE A 499 -13.16 2.51 9.88
C ILE A 499 -13.75 3.34 8.73
N ASN A 500 -13.07 4.42 8.35
CA ASN A 500 -13.50 5.28 7.23
C ASN A 500 -13.44 4.56 5.88
N GLY A 501 -12.40 3.74 5.66
CA GLY A 501 -12.31 2.91 4.46
C GLY A 501 -13.47 1.92 4.39
N LEU A 502 -13.76 1.20 5.47
CA LEU A 502 -14.92 0.30 5.54
C LEU A 502 -16.23 1.05 5.26
N LYS A 503 -16.44 2.20 5.89
CA LYS A 503 -17.64 3.01 5.69
C LYS A 503 -17.81 3.40 4.21
N ALA A 504 -16.73 3.78 3.53
CA ALA A 504 -16.76 4.06 2.09
C ALA A 504 -17.17 2.83 1.26
N TRP A 505 -16.76 1.62 1.66
CA TRP A 505 -17.12 0.40 0.94
C TRP A 505 -18.60 0.08 1.06
N THR A 506 -19.25 0.40 2.17
CA THR A 506 -20.70 0.17 2.34
C THR A 506 -21.56 0.93 1.33
N ALA A 507 -21.03 1.98 0.70
CA ALA A 507 -21.73 2.73 -0.33
C ALA A 507 -21.79 2.01 -1.69
N VAL A 508 -20.88 1.06 -1.92
CA VAL A 508 -20.72 0.39 -3.23
C VAL A 508 -20.88 -1.13 -3.15
N VAL A 509 -20.50 -1.76 -2.04
CA VAL A 509 -20.61 -3.21 -1.86
C VAL A 509 -22.08 -3.62 -1.65
N PRO A 510 -22.58 -4.66 -2.33
CA PRO A 510 -23.94 -5.15 -2.15
C PRO A 510 -24.24 -5.52 -0.68
N LYS A 511 -25.46 -5.24 -0.21
CA LYS A 511 -25.84 -5.37 1.22
C LYS A 511 -25.87 -6.83 1.71
N GLU A 512 -26.03 -7.76 0.78
CA GLU A 512 -25.99 -9.20 1.00
C GLU A 512 -24.57 -9.73 1.27
N ILE A 513 -23.53 -8.96 0.93
CA ILE A 513 -22.13 -9.35 1.15
C ILE A 513 -21.69 -8.90 2.55
N GLY A 514 -21.26 -9.87 3.36
CA GLY A 514 -20.71 -9.57 4.67
C GLY A 514 -19.40 -8.80 4.57
N LEU A 515 -19.19 -7.81 5.43
CA LEU A 515 -17.93 -7.06 5.55
C LEU A 515 -17.30 -7.40 6.90
N ILE A 516 -16.15 -8.07 6.87
CA ILE A 516 -15.55 -8.73 8.04
C ILE A 516 -14.17 -8.12 8.31
N PRO A 517 -14.04 -7.12 9.20
CA PRO A 517 -12.73 -6.62 9.63
C PRO A 517 -11.90 -7.70 10.34
N VAL A 518 -10.64 -7.83 9.92
CA VAL A 518 -9.65 -8.73 10.52
C VAL A 518 -8.31 -8.03 10.65
N GLY A 519 -7.73 -8.06 11.85
CA GLY A 519 -6.45 -7.42 12.19
C GLY A 519 -6.64 -6.21 13.09
N GLY A 520 -6.25 -6.33 14.36
CA GLY A 520 -6.39 -5.27 15.36
C GLY A 520 -7.80 -5.13 15.96
N VAL A 521 -8.69 -6.11 15.77
CA VAL A 521 -10.06 -6.10 16.34
C VAL A 521 -10.08 -6.68 17.76
N ASP A 522 -10.75 -5.99 18.67
CA ASP A 522 -10.98 -6.42 20.05
C ASP A 522 -12.32 -5.90 20.61
N ALA A 523 -12.59 -6.21 21.88
CA ALA A 523 -13.84 -5.85 22.54
C ALA A 523 -14.03 -4.32 22.69
N ALA A 524 -12.95 -3.54 22.65
CA ALA A 524 -13.03 -2.08 22.79
C ALA A 524 -13.45 -1.41 21.47
N ASN A 525 -13.07 -1.97 20.31
CA ASN A 525 -13.30 -1.32 19.02
C ASN A 525 -14.39 -1.94 18.12
N ILE A 526 -14.95 -3.10 18.47
CA ILE A 526 -16.04 -3.75 17.70
C ILE A 526 -17.23 -2.81 17.45
N GLY A 527 -17.60 -1.99 18.44
CA GLY A 527 -18.72 -1.05 18.30
C GLY A 527 -18.52 -0.01 17.20
N GLU A 528 -17.30 0.51 17.06
CA GLU A 528 -16.97 1.52 16.05
C GLU A 528 -17.00 0.94 14.64
N TRP A 529 -16.46 -0.28 14.48
CA TRP A 529 -16.50 -1.01 13.21
C TRP A 529 -17.93 -1.37 12.79
N MET A 530 -18.77 -1.78 13.73
CA MET A 530 -20.19 -2.07 13.48
C MET A 530 -20.94 -0.82 13.04
N ALA A 531 -20.70 0.32 13.71
CA ALA A 531 -21.28 1.61 13.31
C ALA A 531 -20.85 2.05 11.90
N ALA A 532 -19.65 1.66 11.45
CA ALA A 532 -19.19 1.87 10.08
C ALA A 532 -19.75 0.86 9.07
N GLY A 533 -20.45 -0.17 9.53
CA GLY A 533 -21.15 -1.14 8.68
C GLY A 533 -20.46 -2.50 8.54
N ALA A 534 -19.57 -2.86 9.47
CA ALA A 534 -19.13 -4.25 9.61
C ALA A 534 -20.33 -5.15 9.94
N THR A 535 -20.33 -6.37 9.41
CA THR A 535 -21.38 -7.36 9.67
C THR A 535 -20.86 -8.61 10.38
N GLY A 536 -19.55 -8.69 10.61
CA GLY A 536 -18.89 -9.74 11.39
C GLY A 536 -17.43 -9.39 11.62
N PHE A 537 -16.68 -10.24 12.34
CA PHE A 537 -15.30 -9.97 12.72
C PHE A 537 -14.46 -11.24 12.78
N GLY A 538 -13.21 -11.16 12.33
CA GLY A 538 -12.22 -12.20 12.59
C GLY A 538 -11.30 -11.81 13.75
N ILE A 539 -11.34 -12.61 14.81
CA ILE A 539 -10.67 -12.34 16.08
C ILE A 539 -9.48 -13.27 16.24
N GLY A 540 -8.26 -12.71 16.17
CA GLY A 540 -7.00 -13.44 16.31
C GLY A 540 -6.42 -13.36 17.71
N SER A 541 -5.25 -12.73 17.83
CA SER A 541 -4.42 -12.72 19.05
C SER A 541 -5.04 -12.06 20.28
N SER A 542 -6.09 -11.25 20.10
CA SER A 542 -6.90 -10.72 21.20
C SER A 542 -7.70 -11.81 21.91
N LEU A 543 -8.11 -12.85 21.19
CA LEU A 543 -8.83 -14.03 21.72
C LEU A 543 -7.89 -15.19 22.03
N TYR A 544 -7.17 -15.70 21.03
CA TYR A 544 -6.42 -16.95 21.14
C TYR A 544 -4.92 -16.75 20.87
N LYS A 545 -4.09 -17.38 21.70
CA LYS A 545 -2.65 -17.55 21.49
C LYS A 545 -2.28 -18.99 21.84
N PRO A 546 -1.33 -19.64 21.12
CA PRO A 546 -0.88 -20.98 21.46
C PRO A 546 -0.44 -21.07 22.93
N GLY A 547 -0.90 -22.11 23.63
CA GLY A 547 -0.61 -22.33 25.05
C GLY A 547 -1.41 -21.49 26.04
N ILE A 548 -2.43 -20.73 25.60
CA ILE A 548 -3.34 -20.03 26.52
C ILE A 548 -4.08 -21.05 27.42
N ALA A 549 -4.21 -20.74 28.71
CA ALA A 549 -5.04 -21.54 29.60
C ALA A 549 -6.52 -21.43 29.20
N VAL A 550 -7.26 -22.54 29.26
CA VAL A 550 -8.68 -22.59 28.85
C VAL A 550 -9.54 -21.59 29.63
N GLU A 551 -9.21 -21.32 30.89
CA GLU A 551 -9.92 -20.33 31.71
C GLU A 551 -9.70 -18.90 31.23
N ASP A 552 -8.47 -18.53 30.86
CA ASP A 552 -8.17 -17.21 30.30
C ASP A 552 -8.83 -17.04 28.93
N LEU A 553 -8.86 -18.11 28.12
CA LEU A 553 -9.59 -18.12 26.84
C LEU A 553 -11.08 -17.88 27.06
N ARG A 554 -11.69 -18.55 28.04
CA ARG A 554 -13.11 -18.39 28.39
C ARG A 554 -13.44 -16.95 28.76
N GLN A 555 -12.63 -16.32 29.61
CA GLN A 555 -12.83 -14.92 30.01
C GLN A 555 -12.78 -13.97 28.81
N ARG A 556 -11.81 -14.15 27.92
CA ARG A 556 -11.69 -13.34 26.69
C ARG A 556 -12.86 -13.57 25.74
N ALA A 557 -13.29 -14.82 25.58
CA ALA A 557 -14.39 -15.17 24.70
C ALA A 557 -15.73 -14.56 25.18
N VAL A 558 -16.03 -14.66 26.48
CA VAL A 558 -17.22 -14.06 27.09
C VAL A 558 -17.20 -12.54 26.95
N ALA A 559 -16.05 -11.89 27.20
CA ALA A 559 -15.92 -10.44 27.02
C ALA A 559 -16.17 -10.02 25.56
N MET A 560 -15.68 -10.79 24.58
CA MET A 560 -15.88 -10.51 23.16
C MET A 560 -17.34 -10.66 22.74
N ILE A 561 -18.02 -11.72 23.22
CA ILE A 561 -19.44 -11.97 22.93
C ILE A 561 -20.31 -10.86 23.54
N ALA A 562 -20.03 -10.45 24.77
CA ALA A 562 -20.74 -9.34 25.41
C ALA A 562 -20.57 -8.02 24.63
N ALA A 563 -19.36 -7.73 24.13
CA ALA A 563 -19.10 -6.56 23.31
C ALA A 563 -19.86 -6.61 21.97
N TRP A 564 -19.87 -7.78 21.33
CA TRP A 564 -20.62 -8.02 20.10
C TRP A 564 -22.13 -7.83 20.28
N ASP A 565 -22.73 -8.46 21.31
CA ASP A 565 -24.16 -8.35 21.58
C ASP A 565 -24.58 -6.90 21.89
N SER A 566 -23.78 -6.20 22.70
CA SER A 566 -23.98 -4.79 23.02
C SER A 566 -23.94 -3.90 21.76
N ALA A 567 -22.98 -4.13 20.87
CA ALA A 567 -22.87 -3.41 19.61
C ALA A 567 -24.05 -3.73 18.67
N LEU A 568 -24.50 -4.99 18.63
CA LEU A 568 -25.59 -5.45 17.78
C LEU A 568 -26.93 -4.85 18.20
N ASP A 569 -27.19 -4.82 19.50
CA ASP A 569 -28.37 -4.18 20.08
C ASP A 569 -28.38 -2.67 19.83
N SER A 570 -27.21 -2.02 19.91
CA SER A 570 -27.07 -0.59 19.62
C SER A 570 -27.36 -0.27 18.15
N THR A 571 -26.85 -1.10 17.24
CA THR A 571 -27.05 -0.93 15.78
C THR A 571 -28.52 -1.15 15.40
N ARG A 572 -29.17 -2.19 15.94
CA ARG A 572 -30.60 -2.47 15.69
C ARG A 572 -31.56 -1.41 16.22
N LYS A 573 -31.16 -0.62 17.22
CA LYS A 573 -31.95 0.53 17.72
C LYS A 573 -31.81 1.77 16.84
N SER A 574 -30.77 1.83 15.99
CA SER A 574 -30.46 2.96 15.11
C SER A 574 -30.94 2.79 13.67
N GLU A 575 -31.24 1.55 13.25
CA GLU A 575 -31.95 1.19 12.01
C GLU A 575 -33.48 1.27 12.22
#